data_AF-A0A5B8M0B5-F1
#
_entry.id   AF-A0A5B8M0B5-F1
#
_cell.length_a   1.000
_cell.length_b   1.000
_cell.length_c   1.000
_cell.angle_alpha   90.00
_cell.angle_beta   90.00
_cell.angle_gamma   90.00
#
_symmetry.space_group_name_H-M   'P 1'
#
loop_
_entity.id
_entity.type
_entity.pdbx_description
1 polymer ?
#
loop_
_entity_poly.entity_id
_entity_poly.type
_entity_poly.pdbx_seq_one_letter_code
_entity_poly.pdbx_strand_id
1 'polypeptide(L)'
;MLDELEPGEWGAPSLCSRWSVRDVVGHLVWRVGGSYGEMLRSVLPLPTLTRSTFAALTDAVSRQEGEASSPEELTRRLRRIADLRRAGVGRTGLGDLVETVVHTYDIVQPLGVRIDVEPEATRRIAVRGMLLASPERLAAAGQRTLWAADAGWAIGRGPVIEGTAQGIVLYLYGRSPLVAGSR
;
A
#
# COMPACT_ATOMS: atom_id res chain seq x y z
N MET A 1 -4.52 -8.96 13.14
CA MET A 1 -3.59 -7.83 12.90
C MET A 1 -4.13 -6.52 13.46
N LEU A 2 -5.03 -5.76 12.80
CA LEU A 2 -5.42 -4.44 13.33
C LEU A 2 -6.09 -4.45 14.71
N ASP A 3 -6.84 -5.51 15.06
CA ASP A 3 -7.40 -5.69 16.41
C ASP A 3 -6.35 -5.98 17.49
N GLU A 4 -5.17 -6.44 17.08
CA GLU A 4 -4.07 -6.80 17.99
C GLU A 4 -3.11 -5.64 18.22
N LEU A 5 -3.36 -4.49 17.56
CA LEU A 5 -2.54 -3.31 17.77
C LEU A 5 -2.86 -2.67 19.11
N GLU A 6 -1.81 -2.43 19.89
CA GLU A 6 -1.90 -1.67 21.12
C GLU A 6 -2.29 -0.22 20.82
N PRO A 7 -2.97 0.49 21.74
CA PRO A 7 -3.42 1.86 21.50
C PRO A 7 -2.30 2.82 21.07
N GLY A 8 -1.06 2.62 21.54
CA GLY A 8 0.10 3.41 21.16
C GLY A 8 0.59 3.16 19.72
N GLU A 9 0.37 1.98 19.17
CA GLU A 9 0.83 1.61 17.82
C GLU A 9 0.04 2.31 16.72
N TRP A 10 -1.21 2.68 16.98
CA TRP A 10 -2.02 3.49 16.05
C TRP A 10 -1.39 4.87 15.76
N GLY A 11 -0.65 5.42 16.72
CA GLY A 11 0.09 6.68 16.57
C GLY A 11 1.50 6.51 16.00
N ALA A 12 1.99 5.28 15.83
CA ALA A 12 3.36 5.03 15.37
C ALA A 12 3.56 5.49 13.92
N PRO A 13 4.78 5.94 13.54
CA PRO A 13 5.11 6.26 12.16
C PRO A 13 4.97 5.06 11.22
N SER A 14 4.40 5.28 10.03
CA SER A 14 4.36 4.30 8.95
C SER A 14 5.49 4.53 7.92
N LEU A 15 5.65 3.62 6.94
CA LEU A 15 6.53 3.89 5.79
C LEU A 15 5.96 4.89 4.79
N CYS A 16 4.68 5.23 4.87
CA CYS A 16 4.14 6.37 4.13
C CYS A 16 4.58 7.65 4.86
N SER A 17 5.57 8.34 4.29
CA SER A 17 6.15 9.53 4.91
C SER A 17 5.06 10.52 5.34
N ARG A 18 5.14 10.96 6.61
CA ARG A 18 4.20 11.86 7.30
C ARG A 18 2.92 11.21 7.82
N TRP A 19 2.68 9.93 7.59
CA TRP A 19 1.49 9.23 8.05
C TRP A 19 1.80 8.33 9.24
N SER A 20 0.96 8.39 10.26
CA SER A 20 0.86 7.38 11.30
C SER A 20 0.14 6.13 10.78
N VAL A 21 0.18 5.03 11.54
CA VAL A 21 -0.64 3.83 11.25
C VAL A 21 -2.11 4.19 11.10
N ARG A 22 -2.64 5.05 11.98
CA ARG A 22 -4.02 5.56 11.90
C ARG A 22 -4.31 6.28 10.58
N ASP A 23 -3.40 7.13 10.11
CA ASP A 23 -3.57 7.85 8.85
C ASP A 23 -3.61 6.88 7.66
N VAL A 24 -2.77 5.84 7.67
CA VAL A 24 -2.78 4.80 6.63
C VAL A 24 -4.12 4.04 6.62
N VAL A 25 -4.64 3.70 7.79
CA VAL A 25 -5.94 3.03 7.91
C VAL A 25 -7.07 3.94 7.43
N GLY A 26 -7.06 5.22 7.81
CA GLY A 26 -7.99 6.24 7.32
C GLY A 26 -7.95 6.37 5.80
N HIS A 27 -6.76 6.42 5.21
CA HIS A 27 -6.56 6.39 3.75
C HIS A 27 -7.21 5.17 3.13
N LEU A 28 -6.96 3.96 3.64
CA LEU A 28 -7.55 2.74 3.08
C LEU A 28 -9.08 2.77 3.14
N VAL A 29 -9.66 3.20 4.25
CA VAL A 29 -11.11 3.33 4.40
C VAL A 29 -11.70 4.26 3.32
N TRP A 30 -11.11 5.44 3.10
CA TRP A 30 -11.53 6.36 2.04
C TRP A 30 -11.25 5.82 0.64
N ARG A 31 -9.99 5.43 0.39
CA ARG A 31 -9.43 5.13 -0.93
C ARG A 31 -9.96 3.84 -1.52
N VAL A 32 -10.23 2.82 -0.72
CA VAL A 32 -10.76 1.53 -1.22
C VAL A 32 -12.22 1.29 -0.83
N GLY A 33 -12.79 2.08 0.09
CA GLY A 33 -14.17 1.92 0.52
C GLY A 33 -15.21 2.44 -0.48
N GLY A 34 -15.00 3.64 -1.02
CA GLY A 34 -15.94 4.31 -1.92
C GLY A 34 -15.83 3.92 -3.39
N SER A 35 -16.85 4.30 -4.17
CA SER A 35 -16.83 4.32 -5.64
C SER A 35 -15.83 5.36 -6.18
N TYR A 36 -15.46 5.24 -7.46
CA TYR A 36 -14.62 6.27 -8.11
C TYR A 36 -15.30 7.65 -8.08
N GLY A 37 -16.63 7.71 -8.21
CA GLY A 37 -17.37 8.96 -8.17
C GLY A 37 -17.32 9.66 -6.81
N GLU A 38 -17.38 8.91 -5.71
CA GLU A 38 -17.24 9.47 -4.36
C GLU A 38 -15.83 9.97 -4.09
N MET A 39 -14.82 9.22 -4.53
CA MET A 39 -13.43 9.68 -4.49
C MET A 39 -13.25 10.95 -5.33
N LEU A 40 -13.76 10.98 -6.56
CA LEU A 40 -13.66 12.15 -7.42
C LEU A 40 -14.40 13.37 -6.84
N ARG A 41 -15.54 13.19 -6.16
CA ARG A 41 -16.22 14.30 -5.44
C ARG A 41 -15.38 14.90 -4.34
N SER A 42 -14.55 14.11 -3.66
CA SER A 42 -13.62 14.65 -2.67
C SER A 42 -12.49 15.49 -3.30
N VAL A 43 -12.18 15.30 -4.59
CA VAL A 43 -11.14 16.07 -5.32
C VAL A 43 -11.68 17.18 -6.23
N LEU A 44 -12.99 17.20 -6.48
CA LEU A 44 -13.71 18.17 -7.33
C LEU A 44 -13.61 19.65 -6.91
N PRO A 45 -13.46 20.06 -5.63
CA PRO A 45 -13.36 21.48 -5.28
C PRO A 45 -12.01 22.13 -5.64
N LEU A 46 -11.07 21.41 -6.26
CA LEU A 46 -9.76 21.95 -6.62
C LEU A 46 -9.77 22.60 -8.02
N PRO A 47 -9.45 23.90 -8.14
CA PRO A 47 -9.41 24.59 -9.43
C PRO A 47 -8.27 24.10 -10.34
N THR A 48 -7.28 23.38 -9.81
CA THR A 48 -6.21 22.73 -10.59
C THR A 48 -5.71 21.46 -9.90
N LEU A 49 -5.84 20.32 -10.58
CA LEU A 49 -5.31 19.03 -10.12
C LEU A 49 -3.85 18.89 -10.58
N THR A 50 -2.93 19.40 -9.76
CA THR A 50 -1.51 19.09 -9.87
C THR A 50 -1.17 17.87 -9.01
N ARG A 51 -0.02 17.26 -9.24
CA ARG A 51 0.47 16.17 -8.36
C ARG A 51 0.61 16.63 -6.91
N SER A 52 0.97 17.88 -6.66
CA SER A 52 1.14 18.42 -5.30
C SER A 52 -0.20 18.68 -4.61
N THR A 53 -1.19 19.22 -5.32
CA THR A 53 -2.52 19.46 -4.74
C THR A 53 -3.23 18.15 -4.43
N PHE A 54 -3.09 17.14 -5.29
CA PHE A 54 -3.62 15.79 -5.04
C PHE A 54 -2.97 15.12 -3.82
N ALA A 55 -1.65 15.23 -3.67
CA ALA A 55 -0.94 14.69 -2.52
C ALA A 55 -1.39 15.35 -1.20
N ALA A 56 -1.50 16.68 -1.18
CA ALA A 56 -1.96 17.43 0.00
C ALA A 56 -3.40 17.06 0.38
N LEU A 57 -4.29 16.88 -0.61
CA LEU A 57 -5.66 16.44 -0.35
C LEU A 57 -5.70 15.03 0.22
N THR A 58 -4.92 14.11 -0.36
CA THR A 58 -4.83 12.73 0.11
C THR A 58 -4.35 12.70 1.57
N ASP A 59 -3.34 13.50 1.93
CA ASP A 59 -2.91 13.64 3.32
C ASP A 59 -4.04 14.13 4.24
N ALA A 60 -4.75 15.18 3.82
CA ALA A 60 -5.79 15.80 4.62
C ALA A 60 -6.98 14.86 4.86
N VAL A 61 -7.46 14.19 3.81
CA VAL A 61 -8.59 13.26 3.91
C VAL A 61 -8.21 12.02 4.73
N SER A 62 -6.99 11.51 4.57
CA SER A 62 -6.51 10.35 5.32
C SER A 62 -6.45 10.62 6.82
N ARG A 63 -5.92 11.80 7.20
CA ARG A 63 -5.91 12.26 8.61
C ARG A 63 -7.32 12.46 9.13
N GLN A 64 -8.17 13.17 8.38
CA GLN A 64 -9.54 13.45 8.78
C GLN A 64 -10.33 12.15 9.03
N GLU A 65 -10.25 11.17 8.12
CA GLU A 65 -10.91 9.88 8.30
C GLU A 65 -10.33 9.09 9.49
N GLY A 66 -9.00 9.14 9.66
CA GLY A 66 -8.32 8.50 10.79
C GLY A 66 -8.70 9.09 12.16
N GLU A 67 -8.83 10.42 12.24
CA GLU A 67 -9.17 11.17 13.47
C GLU A 67 -10.67 11.10 13.80
N ALA A 68 -11.54 11.06 12.78
CA ALA A 68 -12.99 11.03 12.96
C ALA A 68 -13.53 9.70 13.51
N SER A 69 -12.70 8.65 13.58
CA SER A 69 -13.11 7.30 13.95
C SER A 69 -12.22 6.70 15.04
N SER A 70 -12.81 5.87 15.90
CA SER A 70 -12.02 5.04 16.83
C SER A 70 -11.28 3.93 16.06
N PRO A 71 -10.17 3.39 16.61
CA PRO A 71 -9.49 2.21 16.06
C PRO A 71 -10.43 1.05 15.71
N GLU A 72 -11.40 0.78 16.59
CA GLU A 72 -12.38 -0.28 16.43
C GLU A 72 -13.32 0.02 15.27
N GLU A 73 -13.77 1.27 15.13
CA GLU A 73 -14.64 1.68 14.02
C GLU A 73 -13.91 1.62 12.68
N LEU A 74 -12.67 2.11 12.61
CA LEU A 74 -11.85 2.00 11.39
C LEU A 74 -11.67 0.53 10.97
N THR A 75 -11.37 -0.33 11.95
CA THR A 75 -11.19 -1.77 11.69
C THR A 75 -12.50 -2.43 11.26
N ARG A 76 -13.64 -2.09 11.88
CA ARG A 76 -14.97 -2.54 11.43
C ARG A 76 -15.29 -2.09 10.01
N ARG A 77 -14.98 -0.85 9.65
CA ARG A 77 -15.20 -0.31 8.29
C ARG A 77 -14.36 -1.06 7.26
N LEU A 78 -13.07 -1.31 7.53
CA LEU A 78 -12.22 -2.11 6.64
C LEU A 78 -12.74 -3.55 6.47
N ARG A 79 -13.21 -4.20 7.55
CA ARG A 79 -13.86 -5.53 7.45
C ARG A 79 -15.07 -5.51 6.53
N ARG A 80 -15.97 -4.55 6.73
CA ARG A 80 -17.15 -4.36 5.88
C ARG A 80 -16.75 -4.16 4.42
N ILE A 81 -15.72 -3.36 4.15
CA ILE A 81 -15.19 -3.18 2.80
C ILE A 81 -14.72 -4.53 2.23
N ALA A 82 -13.93 -5.29 2.97
CA ALA A 82 -13.45 -6.61 2.55
C ALA A 82 -14.60 -7.59 2.27
N ASP A 83 -15.64 -7.61 3.12
CA ASP A 83 -16.83 -8.45 2.94
C ASP A 83 -17.59 -8.08 1.66
N LEU A 84 -17.77 -6.77 1.40
CA LEU A 84 -18.39 -6.30 0.16
C LEU A 84 -17.58 -6.72 -1.07
N ARG A 85 -16.24 -6.61 -1.03
CA ARG A 85 -15.40 -7.04 -2.15
C ARG A 85 -15.46 -8.55 -2.38
N ARG A 86 -15.52 -9.36 -1.31
CA ARG A 86 -15.75 -10.82 -1.41
C ARG A 86 -17.12 -11.15 -2.01
N ALA A 87 -18.13 -10.31 -1.77
CA ALA A 87 -19.46 -10.42 -2.38
C ALA A 87 -19.53 -9.83 -3.81
N GLY A 88 -18.40 -9.41 -4.41
CA GLY A 88 -18.37 -8.83 -5.76
C GLY A 88 -18.92 -7.40 -5.84
N VAL A 89 -19.09 -6.71 -4.72
CA VAL A 89 -19.62 -5.35 -4.65
C VAL A 89 -18.49 -4.34 -4.56
N GLY A 90 -18.52 -3.32 -5.43
CA GLY A 90 -17.56 -2.21 -5.47
C GLY A 90 -16.33 -2.49 -6.33
N ARG A 91 -15.23 -1.76 -6.08
CA ARG A 91 -14.05 -1.76 -6.95
C ARG A 91 -13.03 -2.83 -6.54
N THR A 92 -12.62 -3.67 -7.49
CA THR A 92 -11.73 -4.84 -7.28
C THR A 92 -10.56 -4.88 -8.26
N GLY A 93 -10.23 -3.74 -8.89
CA GLY A 93 -9.17 -3.66 -9.90
C GLY A 93 -7.76 -3.76 -9.30
N LEU A 94 -6.76 -3.96 -10.16
CA LEU A 94 -5.34 -4.02 -9.75
C LEU A 94 -4.90 -2.75 -8.99
N GLY A 95 -5.46 -1.58 -9.33
CA GLY A 95 -5.18 -0.35 -8.61
C GLY A 95 -5.57 -0.42 -7.13
N ASP A 96 -6.73 -0.99 -6.81
CA ASP A 96 -7.17 -1.14 -5.42
C ASP A 96 -6.37 -2.21 -4.68
N LEU A 97 -5.99 -3.28 -5.37
CA LEU A 97 -5.10 -4.29 -4.82
C LEU A 97 -3.72 -3.69 -4.44
N VAL A 98 -3.18 -2.82 -5.30
CA VAL A 98 -1.93 -2.08 -5.03
C VAL A 98 -2.08 -1.21 -3.78
N GLU A 99 -3.14 -0.39 -3.70
CA GLU A 99 -3.39 0.48 -2.55
C GLU A 99 -3.49 -0.35 -1.27
N THR A 100 -4.30 -1.42 -1.27
CA THR A 100 -4.47 -2.27 -0.08
C THR A 100 -3.15 -2.90 0.36
N VAL A 101 -2.42 -3.56 -0.54
CA VAL A 101 -1.23 -4.33 -0.14
C VAL A 101 -0.07 -3.42 0.23
N VAL A 102 0.24 -2.40 -0.58
CA VAL A 102 1.38 -1.50 -0.31
C VAL A 102 1.17 -0.75 1.01
N HIS A 103 -0.04 -0.22 1.25
CA HIS A 103 -0.32 0.47 2.50
C HIS A 103 -0.46 -0.47 3.71
N THR A 104 -0.83 -1.74 3.50
CA THR A 104 -0.70 -2.71 4.59
C THR A 104 0.77 -2.93 4.95
N TYR A 105 1.69 -3.01 3.98
CA TYR A 105 3.13 -3.05 4.25
C TYR A 105 3.67 -1.76 4.89
N ASP A 106 3.10 -0.60 4.56
CA ASP A 106 3.44 0.65 5.24
C ASP A 106 3.18 0.59 6.75
N ILE A 107 2.23 -0.25 7.20
CA ILE A 107 1.90 -0.51 8.62
C ILE A 107 2.77 -1.64 9.19
N VAL A 108 2.77 -2.80 8.54
CA VAL A 108 3.30 -4.02 9.19
C VAL A 108 4.83 -4.05 9.26
N GLN A 109 5.52 -3.45 8.28
CA GLN A 109 6.98 -3.42 8.26
C GLN A 109 7.58 -2.68 9.48
N PRO A 110 7.16 -1.44 9.82
CA PRO A 110 7.70 -0.74 10.99
C PRO A 110 7.27 -1.37 12.31
N LEU A 111 6.13 -2.06 12.36
CA LEU A 111 5.66 -2.77 13.56
C LEU A 111 6.29 -4.18 13.72
N GLY A 112 7.11 -4.62 12.76
CA GLY A 112 7.70 -5.97 12.79
C GLY A 112 6.67 -7.10 12.61
N VAL A 113 5.48 -6.78 12.11
CA VAL A 113 4.41 -7.74 11.85
C VAL A 113 4.58 -8.35 10.47
N ARG A 114 4.30 -9.64 10.33
CA ARG A 114 4.28 -10.33 9.04
C ARG A 114 2.84 -10.59 8.61
N ILE A 115 2.57 -10.42 7.33
CA ILE A 115 1.31 -10.82 6.72
C ILE A 115 1.59 -11.64 5.48
N ASP A 116 0.76 -12.67 5.27
CA ASP A 116 0.81 -13.47 4.06
C ASP A 116 -0.09 -12.83 3.01
N VAL A 117 0.51 -12.50 1.87
CA VAL A 117 -0.20 -12.05 0.67
C VAL A 117 0.04 -13.09 -0.42
N GLU A 118 -1.02 -13.44 -1.12
CA GLU A 118 -0.98 -14.48 -2.15
C GLU A 118 0.16 -14.19 -3.19
N PRO A 119 1.00 -15.18 -3.53
CA PRO A 119 2.15 -14.99 -4.40
C PRO A 119 1.84 -14.32 -5.74
N GLU A 120 0.78 -14.72 -6.44
CA GLU A 120 0.40 -14.13 -7.71
C GLU A 120 -0.06 -12.66 -7.54
N ALA A 121 -0.76 -12.33 -6.46
CA ALA A 121 -1.11 -10.95 -6.11
C ALA A 121 0.14 -10.07 -5.93
N THR A 122 1.12 -10.53 -5.13
CA THR A 122 2.37 -9.78 -4.93
C THR A 122 3.17 -9.64 -6.23
N ARG A 123 3.21 -10.68 -7.08
CA ARG A 123 3.83 -10.62 -8.40
C ARG A 123 3.17 -9.58 -9.30
N ARG A 124 1.83 -9.55 -9.38
CA ARG A 124 1.08 -8.57 -10.20
C ARG A 124 1.31 -7.13 -9.72
N ILE A 125 1.34 -6.93 -8.41
CA ILE A 125 1.68 -5.64 -7.79
C ILE A 125 3.12 -5.25 -8.17
N ALA A 126 4.08 -6.16 -8.08
CA ALA A 126 5.47 -5.89 -8.44
C ALA A 126 5.63 -5.55 -9.94
N VAL A 127 4.96 -6.26 -10.85
CA VAL A 127 4.93 -5.90 -12.28
C VAL A 127 4.36 -4.50 -12.50
N ARG A 128 3.28 -4.14 -11.79
CA ARG A 128 2.74 -2.77 -11.85
C ARG A 128 3.72 -1.73 -11.28
N GLY A 129 4.40 -2.06 -10.19
CA GLY A 129 5.41 -1.22 -9.57
C GLY A 129 6.58 -0.90 -10.51
N MET A 130 7.04 -1.87 -11.29
CA MET A 130 8.06 -1.67 -12.33
C MET A 130 7.69 -0.57 -13.34
N LEU A 131 6.41 -0.49 -13.72
CA LEU A 131 5.92 0.53 -14.66
C LEU A 131 5.77 1.93 -14.03
N LEU A 132 5.72 2.00 -12.70
CA LEU A 132 5.51 3.24 -11.93
C LEU A 132 6.78 3.70 -11.20
N ALA A 133 7.85 2.91 -11.23
CA ALA A 133 9.10 3.20 -10.54
C ALA A 133 9.75 4.49 -11.08
N SER A 134 10.49 5.21 -10.22
CA SER A 134 11.29 6.35 -10.67
C SER A 134 12.37 5.89 -11.65
N PRO A 135 12.88 6.79 -12.52
CA PRO A 135 14.00 6.45 -13.40
C PRO A 135 15.20 5.84 -12.66
N GLU A 136 15.54 6.30 -11.45
CA GLU A 136 16.66 5.72 -10.71
C GLU A 136 16.36 4.29 -10.25
N ARG A 137 15.16 4.02 -9.73
CA ARG A 137 14.76 2.66 -9.33
C ARG A 137 14.67 1.73 -10.53
N LEU A 138 14.15 2.22 -11.64
CA LEU A 138 14.09 1.45 -12.88
C LEU A 138 15.49 1.20 -13.45
N ALA A 139 16.43 2.13 -13.34
CA ALA A 139 17.81 1.88 -13.73
C ALA A 139 18.46 0.79 -12.86
N ALA A 140 18.17 0.80 -11.55
CA ALA A 140 18.72 -0.17 -10.61
C ALA A 140 18.08 -1.58 -10.70
N ALA A 141 16.80 -1.69 -11.10
CA ALA A 141 16.09 -2.97 -11.19
C ALA A 141 15.78 -3.44 -12.63
N GLY A 142 15.71 -2.54 -13.60
CA GLY A 142 15.24 -2.83 -14.96
C GLY A 142 16.18 -3.68 -15.81
N GLN A 143 17.43 -3.84 -15.38
CA GLN A 143 18.41 -4.75 -15.99
C GLN A 143 18.75 -5.94 -15.09
N ARG A 144 17.87 -6.23 -14.12
CA ARG A 144 18.05 -7.30 -13.15
C ARG A 144 16.79 -8.14 -13.07
N THR A 145 16.95 -9.36 -12.59
CA THR A 145 15.82 -10.22 -12.22
C THR A 145 15.58 -10.07 -10.72
N LEU A 146 14.42 -9.57 -10.33
CA LEU A 146 13.99 -9.53 -8.92
C LEU A 146 13.32 -10.87 -8.61
N TRP A 147 13.92 -11.66 -7.72
CA TRP A 147 13.40 -12.96 -7.29
C TRP A 147 12.87 -12.83 -5.85
N ALA A 148 11.55 -13.03 -5.68
CA ALA A 148 10.90 -13.21 -4.39
C ALA A 148 11.00 -14.67 -3.91
N ALA A 149 12.00 -14.99 -3.09
CA ALA A 149 12.34 -16.38 -2.73
C ALA A 149 11.26 -17.06 -1.87
N ASP A 150 10.64 -16.29 -1.00
CA ASP A 150 9.51 -16.68 -0.15
C ASP A 150 8.22 -16.98 -0.93
N ALA A 151 8.02 -16.32 -2.07
CA ALA A 151 6.80 -16.42 -2.88
C ALA A 151 6.99 -17.19 -4.20
N GLY A 152 8.21 -17.60 -4.53
CA GLY A 152 8.50 -18.45 -5.70
C GLY A 152 8.28 -17.78 -7.06
N TRP A 153 8.34 -16.45 -7.14
CA TRP A 153 8.19 -15.72 -8.41
C TRP A 153 9.37 -14.78 -8.69
N ALA A 154 9.56 -14.48 -9.98
CA ALA A 154 10.56 -13.53 -10.44
C ALA A 154 10.01 -12.61 -11.52
N ILE A 155 10.54 -11.39 -11.60
CA ILE A 155 10.25 -10.40 -12.65
C ILE A 155 11.54 -9.74 -13.16
N GLY A 156 11.53 -9.24 -14.40
CA GLY A 156 12.70 -8.62 -15.02
C GLY A 156 13.62 -9.62 -15.72
N ARG A 157 14.80 -9.15 -16.12
CA ARG A 157 15.80 -9.93 -16.88
C ARG A 157 17.20 -9.46 -16.49
N GLY A 158 18.14 -10.39 -16.35
CA GLY A 158 19.55 -10.09 -16.05
C GLY A 158 20.02 -10.77 -14.77
N PRO A 159 21.08 -10.26 -14.12
CA PRO A 159 21.56 -10.78 -12.84
C PRO A 159 20.46 -10.79 -11.78
N VAL A 160 20.41 -11.83 -10.96
CA VAL A 160 19.39 -12.01 -9.93
C VAL A 160 19.70 -11.14 -8.72
N ILE A 161 18.68 -10.43 -8.23
CA ILE A 161 18.61 -9.95 -6.86
C ILE A 161 17.53 -10.74 -6.15
N GLU A 162 17.95 -11.47 -5.13
CA GLU A 162 17.07 -12.25 -4.26
C GLU A 162 16.58 -11.38 -3.10
N GLY A 163 15.28 -11.50 -2.79
CA GLY A 163 14.65 -10.85 -1.64
C GLY A 163 13.31 -11.51 -1.32
N THR A 164 12.54 -10.89 -0.42
CA THR A 164 11.15 -11.30 -0.16
C THR A 164 10.18 -10.59 -1.09
N ALA A 165 8.99 -11.15 -1.29
CA ALA A 165 7.92 -10.52 -2.06
C ALA A 165 7.58 -9.13 -1.50
N GLN A 166 7.46 -9.02 -0.17
CA GLN A 166 7.25 -7.75 0.54
C GLN A 166 8.41 -6.77 0.29
N GLY A 167 9.66 -7.21 0.41
CA GLY A 167 10.84 -6.36 0.20
C GLY A 167 10.92 -5.82 -1.22
N ILE A 168 10.65 -6.66 -2.22
CA ILE A 168 10.61 -6.25 -3.64
C ILE A 168 9.49 -5.25 -3.89
N VAL A 169 8.29 -5.48 -3.36
CA VAL A 169 7.16 -4.54 -3.49
C VAL A 169 7.52 -3.21 -2.83
N LEU A 170 7.98 -3.19 -1.58
CA LEU A 170 8.38 -1.97 -0.88
C LEU A 170 9.46 -1.20 -1.64
N TYR A 171 10.43 -1.90 -2.23
CA TYR A 171 11.45 -1.29 -3.07
C TYR A 171 10.88 -0.58 -4.30
N LEU A 172 10.04 -1.28 -5.08
CA LEU A 172 9.49 -0.73 -6.32
C LEU A 172 8.62 0.52 -6.08
N TYR A 173 7.88 0.53 -4.97
CA TYR A 173 7.05 1.65 -4.54
C TYR A 173 7.82 2.72 -3.75
N GLY A 174 9.15 2.60 -3.61
CA GLY A 174 10.01 3.62 -3.01
C GLY A 174 9.83 3.77 -1.49
N ARG A 175 9.44 2.69 -0.81
CA ARG A 175 9.21 2.65 0.64
C ARG A 175 10.44 2.20 1.43
N SER A 176 11.30 1.38 0.84
CA SER A 176 12.48 0.83 1.48
C SER A 176 13.54 0.46 0.43
N PRO A 177 14.85 0.50 0.73
CA PRO A 177 15.84 -0.12 -0.15
C PRO A 177 15.60 -1.62 -0.26
N LEU A 178 16.01 -2.21 -1.39
CA LEU A 178 16.01 -3.66 -1.54
C LEU A 178 17.21 -4.20 -0.75
N VAL A 179 16.93 -4.99 0.29
CA VAL A 179 17.94 -5.72 1.04
C VAL A 179 18.03 -7.11 0.43
N ALA A 180 19.23 -7.52 0.00
CA ALA A 180 19.46 -8.87 -0.48
C ALA A 180 19.19 -9.85 0.67
N GLY A 181 18.44 -10.92 0.42
CA GLY A 181 18.19 -11.95 1.42
C GLY A 181 19.49 -12.51 1.98
N SER A 182 19.73 -12.35 3.28
CA SER A 182 20.72 -13.14 4.02
C SER A 182 20.20 -14.58 4.10
N ARG A 183 20.96 -15.52 3.55
CA ARG A 183 20.73 -16.96 3.73
C ARG A 183 20.82 -17.37 5.19
#